data_AF-A0A1B0BYN1-F1
#
_entry.id   AF-A0A1B0BYN1-F1
#
_cell.length_a   1.000
_cell.length_b   1.000
_cell.length_c   1.000
_cell.angle_alpha   90.00
_cell.angle_beta   90.00
_cell.angle_gamma   90.00
#
_symmetry.space_group_name_H-M   'P 1'
#
loop_
_entity.id
_entity.type
_entity.pdbx_description
1 polymer ?
#
loop_
_entity_poly.entity_id
_entity_poly.type
_entity_poly.pdbx_seq_one_letter_code
_entity_poly.pdbx_strand_id
1 'polypeptide(L)'
;MDCEWLIQAPVSSNVQLIFLTFDLETSENCTYDYVQVFSGMEDTSGPMYGQYCTNTLPQDIISITDSLLVRFKTDGSITMKGFSASYVSVDPFEISEEDPTSYSSEMVTPFPGSLKSIYKEETDHDTDDYNDFNENHLIVNNPFYMNLKRYRREN
;
A
#
# COMPACT_ATOMS: atom_id res chain seq x y z
N MET A 1 11.26 1.83 9.74
CA MET A 1 9.91 1.20 9.86
C MET A 1 9.75 0.23 8.70
N ASP A 2 9.14 -0.93 8.90
CA ASP A 2 8.97 -1.97 7.87
C ASP A 2 7.56 -2.53 7.98
N CYS A 3 6.73 -2.26 6.98
CA CYS A 3 5.30 -2.58 6.96
C CYS A 3 4.94 -3.30 5.68
N GLU A 4 4.09 -4.30 5.81
CA GLU A 4 3.58 -5.10 4.71
C GLU A 4 2.07 -5.12 4.74
N TRP A 5 1.45 -5.10 3.57
CA TRP A 5 0.02 -5.21 3.40
C TRP A 5 -0.28 -6.25 2.34
N LEU A 6 -0.96 -7.31 2.75
CA LEU A 6 -1.52 -8.30 1.86
C LEU A 6 -2.93 -7.87 1.48
N ILE A 7 -3.12 -7.63 0.19
CA ILE A 7 -4.40 -7.32 -0.43
C ILE A 7 -4.86 -8.58 -1.15
N GLN A 8 -6.06 -9.06 -0.85
CA GLN A 8 -6.63 -10.26 -1.47
C GLN A 8 -8.04 -10.00 -1.99
N ALA A 9 -8.20 -10.13 -3.31
CA ALA A 9 -9.47 -10.11 -4.00
C ALA A 9 -10.27 -11.41 -3.80
N PRO A 10 -11.58 -11.42 -4.10
CA PRO A 10 -12.33 -12.65 -4.24
C PRO A 10 -11.69 -13.60 -5.25
N VAL A 11 -11.95 -14.90 -5.07
CA VAL A 11 -11.47 -15.94 -5.99
C VAL A 11 -11.94 -15.61 -7.41
N SER A 12 -11.03 -15.76 -8.38
CA SER A 12 -11.25 -15.47 -9.81
C SER A 12 -11.36 -13.98 -10.16
N SER A 13 -10.97 -13.08 -9.27
CA SER A 13 -10.77 -11.65 -9.56
C SER A 13 -9.30 -11.27 -9.39
N ASN A 14 -8.94 -10.10 -9.92
CA ASN A 14 -7.63 -9.50 -9.79
C ASN A 14 -7.72 -8.25 -8.91
N VAL A 15 -6.59 -7.81 -8.37
CA VAL A 15 -6.44 -6.58 -7.60
C VAL A 15 -5.89 -5.51 -8.54
N GLN A 16 -6.59 -4.39 -8.67
CA GLN A 16 -5.99 -3.17 -9.23
C GLN A 16 -5.55 -2.26 -8.09
N LEU A 17 -4.30 -1.81 -8.13
CA LEU A 17 -3.69 -0.87 -7.19
C LEU A 17 -3.34 0.43 -7.91
N ILE A 18 -3.81 1.55 -7.38
CA ILE A 18 -3.65 2.89 -7.94
C ILE A 18 -3.00 3.77 -6.87
N PHE A 19 -1.85 4.39 -7.18
CA PHE A 19 -1.22 5.35 -6.28
C PHE A 19 -1.89 6.73 -6.44
N LEU A 20 -2.35 7.31 -5.34
CA LEU A 20 -3.02 8.61 -5.31
C LEU A 20 -2.02 9.73 -4.99
N THR A 21 -1.07 9.46 -4.09
CA THR A 21 0.06 10.33 -3.79
C THR A 21 1.32 9.48 -3.64
N PHE A 22 2.48 10.02 -4.03
CA PHE A 22 3.75 9.33 -3.90
C PHE A 22 4.91 10.33 -3.79
N ASP A 23 5.54 10.38 -2.63
CA ASP A 23 6.64 11.30 -2.33
C ASP A 23 7.54 10.69 -1.25
N LEU A 24 8.62 10.03 -1.69
CA LEU A 24 9.59 9.34 -0.85
C LEU A 24 11.01 9.89 -1.04
N GLU A 25 11.90 9.59 -0.10
CA GLU A 25 13.32 9.91 -0.24
C GLU A 25 13.92 9.21 -1.46
N THR A 26 14.36 10.01 -2.43
CA THR A 26 14.99 9.49 -3.64
C THR A 26 16.44 9.10 -3.37
N SER A 27 16.78 7.84 -3.67
CA SER A 27 18.14 7.34 -3.56
C SER A 27 18.51 6.40 -4.69
N GLU A 28 19.80 6.19 -4.89
CA GLU A 28 20.30 5.24 -5.88
C GLU A 28 19.82 3.83 -5.52
N ASN A 29 19.18 3.16 -6.48
CA ASN A 29 18.56 1.84 -6.32
C ASN A 29 17.52 1.75 -5.19
N CYS A 30 16.94 2.88 -4.75
CA CYS A 30 15.89 2.92 -3.73
C CYS A 30 16.28 2.20 -2.43
N THR A 31 17.45 2.53 -1.89
CA THR A 31 18.05 1.86 -0.72
C THR A 31 17.62 2.44 0.63
N TYR A 32 17.06 3.66 0.66
CA TYR A 32 16.58 4.33 1.88
C TYR A 32 15.09 4.04 2.08
N ASP A 33 14.23 4.95 1.62
CA ASP A 33 12.78 4.79 1.61
C ASP A 33 12.29 4.15 0.31
N TYR A 34 11.42 3.14 0.40
CA TYR A 34 10.83 2.54 -0.78
C TYR A 34 9.49 1.85 -0.55
N VAL A 35 8.70 1.78 -1.61
CA VAL A 35 7.57 0.86 -1.75
C VAL A 35 7.92 -0.23 -2.76
N GLN A 36 7.76 -1.49 -2.36
CA GLN A 36 7.82 -2.66 -3.24
C GLN A 36 6.42 -3.25 -3.40
N VAL A 37 6.12 -3.76 -4.59
CA VAL A 37 4.86 -4.46 -4.87
C VAL A 37 5.17 -5.83 -5.48
N PHE A 38 4.67 -6.89 -4.85
CA PHE A 38 4.88 -8.28 -5.26
C PHE A 38 3.55 -8.95 -5.63
N SER A 39 3.61 -9.88 -6.58
CA SER A 39 2.53 -10.81 -6.88
C SER A 39 2.61 -12.00 -5.92
N GLY A 40 1.48 -12.41 -5.34
CA GLY A 40 1.41 -13.61 -4.50
C GLY A 40 0.81 -13.37 -3.12
N MET A 41 0.68 -14.46 -2.37
CA MET A 41 -0.20 -14.49 -1.19
C MET A 41 0.45 -14.07 0.12
N GLU A 42 1.73 -14.36 0.41
CA GLU A 42 2.21 -14.20 1.81
C GLU A 42 3.66 -13.76 2.00
N ASP A 43 4.49 -13.64 0.95
CA ASP A 43 5.89 -13.24 1.14
C ASP A 43 6.50 -12.43 -0.03
N THR A 44 7.71 -11.95 0.20
CA THR A 44 8.51 -11.18 -0.76
C THR A 44 9.34 -12.08 -1.70
N SER A 45 9.01 -13.36 -1.82
CA SER A 45 9.70 -14.31 -2.72
C SER A 45 9.05 -14.39 -4.11
N GLY A 46 7.81 -13.89 -4.23
CA GLY A 46 7.07 -13.84 -5.49
C GLY A 46 7.62 -12.81 -6.50
N PRO A 47 7.14 -12.86 -7.76
CA PRO A 47 7.49 -11.88 -8.78
C PRO A 47 7.20 -10.44 -8.33
N MET A 48 8.14 -9.53 -8.57
CA MET A 48 8.01 -8.11 -8.19
C MET A 48 7.54 -7.27 -9.39
N TYR A 49 6.52 -6.43 -9.19
CA TYR A 49 6.08 -5.43 -10.16
C TYR A 49 7.08 -4.25 -10.21
N GLY A 50 7.58 -3.84 -9.04
CA GLY A 50 8.61 -2.82 -8.95
C GLY A 50 8.96 -2.41 -7.54
N GLN A 51 9.99 -1.56 -7.46
CA GLN A 51 10.46 -0.86 -6.27
C GLN A 51 10.55 0.63 -6.58
N TYR A 52 9.91 1.46 -5.78
CA TYR A 52 9.71 2.88 -6.05
C TYR A 52 10.13 3.73 -4.85
N CYS A 53 10.88 4.81 -5.10
CA CYS A 53 11.40 5.73 -4.08
C CYS A 53 11.45 7.20 -4.57
N THR A 54 10.67 7.54 -5.59
CA THR A 54 10.73 8.89 -6.19
C THR A 54 9.61 9.80 -5.67
N ASN A 55 9.51 10.99 -6.24
CA ASN A 55 8.38 11.90 -6.09
C ASN A 55 7.41 11.86 -7.29
N THR A 56 7.51 10.84 -8.13
CA THR A 56 6.63 10.61 -9.28
C THR A 56 5.69 9.46 -8.98
N LEU A 57 4.42 9.60 -9.36
CA LEU A 57 3.42 8.54 -9.20
C LEU A 57 3.83 7.30 -10.01
N PRO A 58 3.91 6.11 -9.37
CA PRO A 58 4.06 4.85 -10.09
C PRO A 58 2.85 4.59 -11.00
N GLN A 59 3.06 3.77 -12.03
CA GLN A 59 1.98 3.31 -12.90
C GLN A 59 1.02 2.39 -12.11
N ASP A 60 -0.26 2.44 -12.47
CA ASP A 60 -1.28 1.53 -11.95
C ASP A 60 -0.89 0.07 -12.19
N ILE A 61 -1.16 -0.77 -11.19
CA ILE A 61 -0.82 -2.19 -11.21
C ILE A 61 -2.12 -2.99 -11.22
N ILE A 62 -2.28 -3.88 -12.20
CA ILE A 62 -3.27 -4.95 -12.16
C ILE A 62 -2.52 -6.24 -11.86
N SER A 63 -2.92 -6.92 -10.79
CA SER A 63 -2.28 -8.17 -10.38
C SER A 63 -2.51 -9.28 -11.39
N ILE A 64 -1.64 -10.28 -11.43
CA ILE A 64 -1.82 -11.50 -12.22
C ILE A 64 -2.67 -12.53 -11.47
N THR A 65 -2.57 -12.53 -10.13
CA THR A 65 -3.32 -13.41 -9.21
C THR A 65 -4.39 -12.62 -8.47
N ASP A 66 -5.12 -13.27 -7.56
CA ASP A 66 -6.10 -12.65 -6.67
C ASP A 66 -5.47 -11.82 -5.55
N SER A 67 -4.15 -11.58 -5.56
CA SER A 67 -3.47 -10.93 -4.45
C SER A 67 -2.25 -10.10 -4.82
N LEU A 68 -2.00 -9.08 -4.00
CA LEU A 68 -0.78 -8.26 -4.01
C LEU A 68 -0.21 -8.16 -2.59
N LEU A 69 1.11 -8.22 -2.49
CA LEU A 69 1.83 -7.83 -1.28
C LEU A 69 2.52 -6.49 -1.52
N VAL A 70 2.09 -5.46 -0.78
CA VAL A 70 2.74 -4.15 -0.78
C VAL A 70 3.64 -4.04 0.44
N ARG A 71 4.90 -3.69 0.26
CA ARG A 71 5.84 -3.47 1.36
C ARG A 71 6.38 -2.06 1.32
N PHE A 72 6.31 -1.36 2.44
CA PHE A 72 6.99 -0.10 2.65
C PHE A 72 8.12 -0.27 3.67
N LYS A 73 9.32 0.18 3.29
CA LYS A 73 10.46 0.25 4.18
C LYS A 73 11.04 1.66 4.19
N THR A 74 11.42 2.12 5.38
CA THR A 74 12.15 3.37 5.59
C THR A 74 13.30 3.15 6.56
N ASP A 75 14.43 3.81 6.30
CA ASP A 75 15.62 3.79 7.16
C ASP A 75 15.54 4.77 8.35
N GLY A 76 14.50 5.63 8.36
CA GLY A 76 14.26 6.61 9.43
C GLY A 76 15.00 7.94 9.24
N SER A 77 15.73 8.11 8.14
CA SER A 77 16.31 9.39 7.74
C SER A 77 15.36 10.15 6.80
N ILE A 78 15.81 11.29 6.26
CA ILE A 78 15.09 12.28 5.42
C ILE A 78 13.60 11.94 5.15
N THR A 79 12.71 12.53 5.94
CA THR A 79 11.28 12.22 5.86
C THR A 79 10.56 13.05 4.78
N MET A 80 9.89 12.36 3.85
CA MET A 80 9.01 12.97 2.85
C MET A 80 7.53 12.81 3.23
N LYS A 81 6.60 13.16 2.32
CA LYS A 81 5.15 13.10 2.62
C LYS A 81 4.60 11.67 2.68
N GLY A 82 5.33 10.69 2.16
CA GLY A 82 4.89 9.31 2.07
C GLY A 82 4.08 9.03 0.80
N PHE A 83 3.29 7.97 0.84
CA PHE A 83 2.42 7.57 -0.27
C PHE A 83 1.01 7.27 0.25
N SER A 84 0.04 7.36 -0.66
CA SER A 84 -1.31 6.83 -0.47
C SER A 84 -1.76 6.11 -1.73
N ALA A 85 -2.62 5.12 -1.57
CA ALA A 85 -3.11 4.32 -2.68
C ALA A 85 -4.59 3.98 -2.50
N SER A 86 -5.23 3.55 -3.57
CA SER A 86 -6.53 2.88 -3.55
C SER A 86 -6.40 1.54 -4.25
N TYR A 87 -7.24 0.60 -3.88
CA TYR A 87 -7.33 -0.69 -4.55
C TYR A 87 -8.78 -1.07 -4.81
N VAL A 88 -9.00 -1.81 -5.89
CA VAL A 88 -10.30 -2.36 -6.29
C VAL A 88 -10.13 -3.80 -6.75
N SER A 89 -11.21 -4.59 -6.63
CA SER A 89 -11.30 -5.88 -7.28
C SER A 89 -11.72 -5.65 -8.72
N VAL A 90 -11.05 -6.29 -9.68
CA VAL A 90 -11.41 -6.23 -11.10
C VAL A 90 -11.63 -7.64 -11.64
N ASP A 91 -12.61 -7.79 -12.52
CA ASP A 91 -12.84 -9.07 -13.20
C ASP A 91 -11.88 -9.17 -14.40
N PRO A 92 -11.02 -10.20 -14.48
CA PRO A 92 -10.11 -10.40 -15.62
C PRO A 92 -10.83 -10.58 -16.96
N PHE A 93 -12.12 -10.92 -16.97
CA PHE A 93 -12.92 -11.16 -18.17
C PHE A 93 -13.73 -9.94 -18.65
N GLU A 94 -13.92 -8.92 -17.80
CA GLU A 94 -14.61 -7.66 -18.16
C GLU A 94 -13.66 -6.62 -18.78
N ILE A 95 -12.37 -6.96 -18.95
CA ILE A 95 -11.42 -6.15 -19.75
C ILE A 95 -11.65 -6.45 -21.25
N SER A 96 -12.89 -6.29 -21.72
CA SER A 96 -13.23 -6.23 -23.13
C SER A 96 -13.35 -4.76 -23.55
N GLU A 97 -12.84 -4.42 -24.73
CA GLU A 97 -12.43 -3.07 -25.16
C GLU A 97 -13.51 -1.96 -25.22
N GLU A 98 -14.67 -2.09 -24.58
CA GLU A 98 -15.81 -1.20 -24.85
C GLU A 98 -16.25 -0.24 -23.74
N ASP A 99 -15.73 -0.30 -22.51
CA ASP A 99 -15.96 0.80 -21.54
C ASP A 99 -14.90 0.91 -20.42
N PRO A 100 -13.94 1.87 -20.50
CA PRO A 100 -12.98 2.11 -19.44
C PRO A 100 -13.60 2.74 -18.17
N THR A 101 -14.91 2.99 -18.14
CA THR A 101 -15.62 3.65 -17.03
C THR A 101 -16.60 2.75 -16.28
N SER A 102 -16.77 1.48 -16.66
CA SER A 102 -17.58 0.52 -15.90
C SER A 102 -16.84 -0.04 -14.67
N TYR A 103 -16.15 0.83 -13.94
CA TYR A 103 -15.77 0.55 -12.56
C TYR A 103 -17.02 0.77 -11.71
N SER A 104 -17.59 -0.29 -11.16
CA SER A 104 -18.62 -0.15 -10.13
C SER A 104 -18.02 0.65 -8.97
N SER A 105 -18.54 1.86 -8.75
CA SER A 105 -18.13 2.76 -7.67
C SER A 105 -18.32 2.17 -6.27
N GLU A 106 -18.99 1.02 -6.18
CA GLU A 106 -19.23 0.28 -4.94
C GLU A 106 -18.00 -0.54 -4.48
N MET A 107 -16.97 -0.72 -5.32
CA MET A 107 -15.81 -1.58 -5.02
C MET A 107 -14.51 -0.85 -4.66
N VAL A 108 -14.53 0.48 -4.51
CA VAL A 108 -13.34 1.27 -4.14
C VAL A 108 -13.02 1.09 -2.67
N THR A 109 -12.01 0.28 -2.39
CA THR A 109 -11.44 0.21 -1.04
C THR A 109 -10.25 1.17 -0.95
N PRO A 110 -10.34 2.23 -0.13
CA PRO A 110 -9.19 3.09 0.12
C PRO A 110 -8.12 2.29 0.87
N PHE A 111 -6.86 2.48 0.49
CA PHE A 111 -5.73 2.04 1.31
C PHE A 111 -5.29 3.21 2.17
N PRO A 112 -5.53 3.19 3.50
CA PRO A 112 -5.03 4.24 4.39
C PRO A 112 -3.56 3.96 4.72
N GLY A 113 -2.72 4.05 3.70
CA GLY A 113 -1.30 4.31 3.89
C GLY A 113 -1.12 5.81 3.82
N SER A 114 -0.62 6.41 4.90
CA SER A 114 0.05 7.70 4.90
C SER A 114 1.01 7.64 6.07
N LEU A 115 2.29 7.92 5.81
CA LEU A 115 3.30 7.99 6.86
C LEU A 115 3.76 9.44 6.97
N LYS A 116 3.56 10.02 8.15
CA LYS A 116 4.26 11.21 8.61
C LYS A 116 4.86 10.97 9.98
N SER A 117 5.99 11.65 10.21
CA SER A 117 6.94 11.54 11.31
C SER A 117 6.31 11.66 12.70
N ILE A 118 6.61 10.71 13.59
CA ILE A 118 6.83 11.01 15.01
C ILE A 118 8.33 11.09 15.21
N TYR A 119 8.92 12.21 14.81
CA TYR A 119 10.01 12.78 15.59
C TYR A 119 9.46 14.13 16.02
N LYS A 120 9.05 14.23 17.29
CA LYS A 120 9.00 15.53 17.95
C LYS A 120 10.38 16.13 17.72
N GLU A 121 10.46 17.31 17.11
CA GLU A 121 11.58 18.18 17.43
C GLU A 121 11.60 18.25 18.96
N GLU A 122 12.69 17.81 19.59
CA GLU A 122 12.95 18.12 20.99
C GLU A 122 13.16 19.65 21.08
N THR A 123 12.06 20.38 21.00
CA THR A 123 11.95 21.70 21.60
C THR A 123 11.19 21.48 22.89
N ASP A 124 11.93 21.48 24.00
CA ASP A 124 11.45 21.45 25.37
C ASP A 124 10.15 22.26 25.54
N HIS A 125 9.00 21.59 25.70
CA HIS A 125 8.02 21.92 26.73
C HIS A 125 6.91 20.86 26.78
N ASP A 126 6.62 20.40 27.99
CA ASP A 126 5.53 19.50 28.38
C ASP A 126 4.20 19.73 27.66
N THR A 127 3.55 18.63 27.26
CA THR A 127 2.17 18.32 27.66
C THR A 127 1.86 16.88 27.25
N ASP A 128 1.37 16.13 28.22
CA ASP A 128 0.76 14.82 28.07
C ASP A 128 -0.42 14.90 27.09
N ASP A 129 -0.45 14.08 26.03
CA ASP A 129 -1.63 13.26 25.70
C ASP A 129 -1.44 12.34 24.48
N TYR A 130 -2.08 11.18 24.55
CA TYR A 130 -2.41 10.24 23.46
C TYR A 130 -1.29 9.54 22.66
N ASN A 131 -0.82 8.43 23.23
CA ASN A 131 -0.40 7.27 22.44
C ASN A 131 -1.63 6.68 21.74
N ASP A 132 -1.81 6.92 20.45
CA ASP A 132 -2.73 6.12 19.64
C ASP A 132 -2.17 5.83 18.24
N PHE A 133 -1.41 4.75 18.16
CA PHE A 133 -1.23 3.97 16.93
C PHE A 133 -1.25 2.47 17.22
N ASN A 134 -2.02 2.06 18.24
CA ASN A 134 -2.24 0.65 18.54
C ASN A 134 -3.56 0.10 17.97
N GLU A 135 -4.37 0.92 17.30
CA GLU A 135 -5.52 0.46 16.53
C GLU A 135 -5.24 0.60 15.04
N ASN A 136 -4.81 -0.44 14.34
CA ASN A 136 -4.89 -0.50 12.87
C ASN A 136 -4.86 -1.93 12.33
N HIS A 137 -5.54 -2.84 13.03
CA HIS A 137 -5.96 -4.11 12.44
C HIS A 137 -7.25 -3.86 11.67
N LEU A 138 -7.17 -3.14 10.55
CA LEU A 138 -8.29 -3.01 9.61
C LEU A 138 -8.46 -4.36 8.88
N ILE A 139 -9.04 -5.34 9.56
CA ILE A 139 -9.64 -6.48 8.91
C ILE A 139 -10.99 -6.01 8.37
N VAL A 140 -11.08 -5.83 7.05
CA VAL A 140 -12.37 -5.79 6.36
C VAL A 140 -12.64 -7.23 5.89
N ASN A 141 -13.15 -8.08 6.78
CA ASN A 141 -13.58 -9.43 6.43
C ASN A 141 -15.05 -9.36 6.00
N ASN A 142 -15.32 -9.20 4.71
CA ASN A 142 -16.65 -9.41 4.15
C ASN A 142 -16.51 -10.21 2.85
N PRO A 143 -17.19 -11.37 2.69
CA PRO A 143 -17.04 -12.22 1.50
C PRO A 143 -17.40 -11.55 0.17
N PHE A 144 -18.05 -10.39 0.19
CA PHE A 144 -18.34 -9.58 -1.00
C PHE A 144 -17.27 -8.51 -1.29
N TYR A 145 -16.28 -8.34 -0.42
CA TYR A 145 -15.26 -7.30 -0.50
C TYR A 145 -13.86 -7.93 -0.40
N MET A 146 -12.85 -7.18 -0.81
CA MET A 146 -11.45 -7.60 -0.68
C MET A 146 -11.03 -7.67 0.77
N ASN A 147 -10.12 -8.60 1.08
CA ASN A 147 -9.50 -8.73 2.40
C ASN A 147 -8.18 -7.97 2.43
N LEU A 148 -7.92 -7.29 3.54
CA LEU A 148 -6.66 -6.59 3.81
C LEU A 148 -6.07 -7.13 5.11
N LYS A 149 -4.78 -7.51 5.07
CA LYS A 149 -4.00 -7.83 6.27
C LYS A 149 -2.77 -6.95 6.31
N ARG A 150 -2.48 -6.34 7.46
CA ARG A 150 -1.29 -5.53 7.69
C ARG A 150 -0.35 -6.22 8.67
N TYR A 151 0.93 -6.23 8.33
CA TYR A 151 2.00 -6.78 9.15
C TYR A 151 3.06 -5.70 9.37
N ARG A 152 3.63 -5.67 10.58
CA ARG A 152 4.84 -4.92 10.87
C ARG A 152 5.95 -5.95 11.09
N ARG A 153 7.03 -5.88 10.31
CA ARG A 153 8.19 -6.73 10.58
C ARG A 153 8.95 -6.17 11.78
N GLU A 154 9.06 -6.99 12.82
CA GLU A 154 9.99 -6.75 13.91
C GLU A 154 11.37 -7.22 13.45
N ASN A 155 12.37 -6.35 13.64
CA ASN A 155 13.76 -6.60 13.28
C ASN A 155 14.53 -7.01 14.54
#